data_AF-A0A2I4AL92-F1
#
_entry.id   AF-A0A2I4AL92-F1
#
_cell.length_a   1.000
_cell.length_b   1.000
_cell.length_c   1.000
_cell.angle_alpha   90.00
_cell.angle_beta   90.00
_cell.angle_gamma   90.00
#
_symmetry.space_group_name_H-M   'P 1'
#
loop_
_entity.id
_entity.type
_entity.pdbx_description
1 polymer ?
#
loop_
_entity_poly.entity_id
_entity_poly.type
_entity_poly.pdbx_seq_one_letter_code
_entity_poly.pdbx_strand_id
1 'polypeptide(L)'
;MPTNVKASLRCNSNSAAVTWEPASGALAYVAVGVTTDGRYQTKCNNTMTYCDLSNLQCGQTYNVSVFGYDDSCSGMESDKAFVRTAPCMPQNVSVESRCAEGAMVVSWSPNPDAQYFHVAAVSNTGARLYCNSSSTKCTINNLPCGQSYNITVLSVRDACESKPSAVAKTSSGKLQSTAKFTVQKLYLFIWNGIINFVHVYQETRLLSIFRMKMNHKGISERFDYILL
;
A
#
# COMPACT_ATOMS: atom_id res chain seq x y z
N MET A 1 -12.67 15.82 43.26
CA MET A 1 -12.10 15.09 42.11
C MET A 1 -12.49 15.82 40.83
N PRO A 2 -11.70 15.74 39.75
CA PRO A 2 -12.08 16.30 38.45
C PRO A 2 -13.34 15.62 37.89
N THR A 3 -14.20 16.37 37.20
CA THR A 3 -15.46 15.86 36.63
C THR A 3 -15.52 16.09 35.12
N ASN A 4 -16.54 15.51 34.45
CA ASN A 4 -16.81 15.72 33.02
C ASN A 4 -15.59 15.43 32.13
N VAL A 5 -14.86 14.35 32.42
CA VAL A 5 -13.69 13.95 31.63
C VAL A 5 -14.15 13.52 30.24
N LYS A 6 -13.55 14.13 29.22
CA LYS A 6 -13.78 13.82 27.81
C LYS A 6 -12.46 13.53 27.14
N ALA A 7 -12.44 12.48 26.33
CA ALA A 7 -11.28 12.09 25.52
C ALA A 7 -11.68 12.04 24.04
N SER A 8 -10.94 12.75 23.20
CA SER A 8 -11.17 12.81 21.76
C SER A 8 -9.90 12.41 21.02
N LEU A 9 -10.01 11.46 20.08
CA LEU A 9 -8.87 11.03 19.28
C LEU A 9 -8.45 12.13 18.29
N ARG A 10 -7.13 12.29 18.11
CA ARG A 10 -6.53 13.03 17.00
C ARG A 10 -5.96 12.01 16.01
N CYS A 11 -6.72 11.72 14.94
CA CYS A 11 -6.38 10.63 14.00
C CYS A 11 -4.94 10.75 13.44
N ASN A 12 -4.46 11.97 13.18
CA ASN A 12 -3.19 12.21 12.48
C ASN A 12 -1.94 12.12 13.36
N SER A 13 -2.07 12.05 14.69
CA SER A 13 -0.95 12.23 15.61
C SER A 13 -0.77 11.09 16.63
N ASN A 14 -1.49 9.97 16.47
CA ASN A 14 -1.54 8.88 17.47
C ASN A 14 -1.69 9.43 18.90
N SER A 15 -2.53 10.43 19.07
CA SER A 15 -2.73 11.12 20.34
C SER A 15 -4.21 11.37 20.59
N ALA A 16 -4.57 11.59 21.85
CA ALA A 16 -5.93 11.94 22.25
C ALA A 16 -5.92 13.21 23.08
N ALA A 17 -6.78 14.15 22.72
CA ALA A 17 -7.06 15.34 23.52
C ALA A 17 -7.96 14.95 24.68
N VAL A 18 -7.54 15.28 25.89
CA VAL A 18 -8.28 15.03 27.11
C VAL A 18 -8.63 16.38 27.73
N THR A 19 -9.89 16.53 28.13
CA THR A 19 -10.41 17.74 28.79
C THR A 19 -11.26 17.33 29.99
N TRP A 20 -11.31 18.19 31.01
CA TRP A 20 -12.08 17.95 32.23
C TRP A 20 -12.52 19.27 32.86
N GLU A 21 -13.38 19.17 33.88
CA GLU A 21 -13.75 20.29 34.74
C GLU A 21 -12.83 20.36 35.97
N PRO A 22 -12.49 21.58 36.44
CA PRO A 22 -11.57 21.74 37.57
C PRO A 22 -12.11 21.10 38.87
N ALA A 23 -11.20 20.57 39.68
CA ALA A 23 -11.50 20.13 41.04
C ALA A 23 -11.15 21.23 42.05
N SER A 24 -12.01 21.45 43.05
CA SER A 24 -11.69 22.38 44.14
C SER A 24 -10.42 21.96 44.87
N GLY A 25 -9.48 22.90 45.01
CA GLY A 25 -8.20 22.70 45.69
C GLY A 25 -7.07 22.11 44.84
N ALA A 26 -7.33 21.66 43.60
CA ALA A 26 -6.28 21.15 42.73
C ALA A 26 -5.50 22.29 42.05
N LEU A 27 -4.17 22.27 42.16
CA LEU A 27 -3.27 23.22 41.52
C LEU A 27 -2.82 22.76 40.13
N ALA A 28 -2.82 21.44 39.91
CA ALA A 28 -2.54 20.86 38.61
C ALA A 28 -3.11 19.43 38.48
N TYR A 29 -3.00 18.85 37.29
CA TYR A 29 -3.69 17.63 36.90
C TYR A 29 -2.82 16.67 36.11
N VAL A 30 -2.95 15.37 36.37
CA VAL A 30 -2.36 14.29 35.57
C VAL A 30 -3.50 13.52 34.93
N ALA A 31 -3.53 13.49 33.60
CA ALA A 31 -4.35 12.56 32.85
C ALA A 31 -3.55 11.27 32.60
N VAL A 32 -4.18 10.13 32.83
CA VAL A 32 -3.61 8.80 32.66
C VAL A 32 -4.50 8.01 31.71
N GLY A 33 -3.94 7.52 30.61
CA GLY A 33 -4.61 6.60 29.70
C GLY A 33 -4.02 5.20 29.85
N VAL A 34 -4.86 4.22 30.17
CA VAL A 34 -4.46 2.80 30.25
C VAL A 34 -5.27 1.99 29.23
N THR A 35 -4.61 1.10 28.48
CA THR A 35 -5.32 0.20 27.56
C THR A 35 -6.28 -0.71 28.32
N THR A 36 -7.36 -1.16 27.67
CA THR A 36 -8.36 -2.05 28.30
C THR A 36 -7.78 -3.36 28.83
N ASP A 37 -6.67 -3.82 28.26
CA ASP A 37 -5.92 -5.00 28.71
C ASP A 37 -4.86 -4.70 29.78
N GLY A 38 -4.69 -3.43 30.16
CA GLY A 38 -3.71 -2.98 31.17
C GLY A 38 -2.24 -2.99 30.72
N ARG A 39 -1.93 -3.37 29.48
CA ARG A 39 -0.54 -3.55 29.04
C ARG A 39 0.21 -2.25 28.79
N TYR A 40 -0.48 -1.23 28.31
CA TYR A 40 0.13 0.03 27.94
C TYR A 40 -0.51 1.18 28.70
N GLN A 41 0.35 2.05 29.23
CA GLN A 41 -0.05 3.26 29.94
C GLN A 41 0.68 4.46 29.34
N THR A 42 -0.05 5.56 29.20
CA THR A 42 0.51 6.88 28.90
C THR A 42 -0.04 7.88 29.90
N LYS A 43 0.70 8.96 30.15
CA LYS A 43 0.30 10.01 31.07
C LYS A 43 0.73 11.36 30.53
N CYS A 44 0.00 12.39 30.91
CA CYS A 44 0.37 13.75 30.63
C CYS A 44 -0.09 14.66 31.77
N ASN A 45 0.67 15.71 32.04
CA ASN A 45 0.46 16.62 33.16
C ASN A 45 0.28 18.06 32.66
N ASN A 46 -0.64 18.79 33.29
CA ASN A 46 -0.87 20.20 32.99
C ASN A 46 -1.45 20.93 34.20
N THR A 47 -1.21 22.23 34.33
CA THR A 47 -1.87 23.09 35.32
C THR A 47 -3.28 23.50 34.86
N MET A 48 -3.50 23.51 33.55
CA MET A 48 -4.80 23.77 32.94
C MET A 48 -5.67 22.50 32.91
N THR A 49 -6.94 22.64 32.53
CA THR A 49 -7.93 21.55 32.50
C THR A 49 -7.99 20.78 31.18
N TYR A 50 -6.87 20.73 30.47
CA TYR A 50 -6.74 19.97 29.23
C TYR A 50 -5.31 19.43 29.09
N CYS A 51 -5.17 18.32 28.38
CA CYS A 51 -3.88 17.74 28.08
C CYS A 51 -3.96 16.76 26.90
N ASP A 52 -2.88 16.57 26.16
CA ASP A 52 -2.82 15.61 25.05
C ASP A 52 -2.03 14.36 25.48
N LEU A 53 -2.70 13.20 25.49
CA LEU A 53 -2.05 11.90 25.65
C LEU A 53 -1.38 11.52 24.33
N SER A 54 -0.04 11.50 24.33
CA SER A 54 0.76 11.18 23.14
C SER A 54 1.21 9.71 23.14
N ASN A 55 1.74 9.26 21.99
CA ASN A 55 2.31 7.93 21.78
C ASN A 55 1.34 6.78 22.09
N LEU A 56 0.06 6.96 21.73
CA LEU A 56 -0.94 5.91 21.87
C LEU A 56 -0.66 4.76 20.88
N GLN A 57 -0.88 3.53 21.35
CA GLN A 57 -0.83 2.33 20.51
C GLN A 57 -2.06 2.29 19.61
N CYS A 58 -1.87 1.99 18.34
CA CYS A 58 -2.96 1.90 17.35
C CYS A 58 -3.87 0.70 17.63
N GLY A 59 -5.13 0.77 17.18
CA GLY A 59 -6.12 -0.29 17.32
C GLY A 59 -6.47 -0.66 18.77
N GLN A 60 -6.09 0.18 19.74
CA GLN A 60 -6.37 -0.01 21.16
C GLN A 60 -7.47 0.94 21.65
N THR A 61 -8.19 0.48 22.66
CA THR A 61 -9.10 1.32 23.46
C THR A 61 -8.42 1.69 24.76
N TYR A 62 -8.41 2.98 25.08
CA TYR A 62 -7.84 3.53 26.30
C TYR A 62 -8.93 3.99 27.25
N ASN A 63 -8.79 3.61 28.51
CA ASN A 63 -9.53 4.13 29.65
C ASN A 63 -8.73 5.31 30.19
N VAL A 64 -9.30 6.50 30.11
CA VAL A 64 -8.67 7.75 30.51
C VAL A 64 -9.26 8.22 31.83
N SER A 65 -8.41 8.44 32.82
CA SER A 65 -8.76 9.05 34.10
C SER A 65 -7.86 10.23 34.41
N VAL A 66 -8.35 11.13 35.27
CA VAL A 66 -7.64 12.35 35.64
C VAL A 66 -7.55 12.46 37.16
N PHE A 67 -6.36 12.79 37.62
CA PHE A 67 -6.06 13.04 39.02
C PHE A 67 -5.73 14.52 39.18
N GLY A 68 -6.39 15.21 40.11
CA GLY A 68 -5.97 16.54 40.54
C GLY A 68 -4.93 16.41 41.67
N TYR A 69 -3.94 17.28 41.71
CA TYR A 69 -2.93 17.30 42.78
C TYR A 69 -2.70 18.71 43.31
N ASP A 70 -2.36 18.78 44.60
CA ASP A 70 -1.84 19.96 45.27
C ASP A 70 -0.39 19.69 45.75
N ASP A 71 0.22 20.63 46.46
CA ASP A 71 1.62 20.54 46.92
C ASP A 71 1.88 19.39 47.92
N SER A 72 0.82 18.75 48.44
CA SER A 72 0.89 17.80 49.56
C SER A 72 0.20 16.46 49.31
N CYS A 73 -0.76 16.38 48.38
CA CYS A 73 -1.60 15.21 48.18
C CYS A 73 -2.07 15.03 46.72
N SER A 74 -2.17 13.76 46.29
CA SER A 74 -2.92 13.39 45.09
C SER A 74 -4.39 13.26 45.45
N GLY A 75 -5.24 14.03 44.79
CA GLY A 75 -6.69 13.89 44.89
C GLY A 75 -7.20 12.57 44.32
N MET A 76 -8.49 12.31 44.53
CA MET A 76 -9.17 11.12 44.01
C MET A 76 -9.25 11.11 42.48
N GLU A 77 -9.18 9.89 41.92
CA GLU A 77 -9.40 9.61 40.50
C GLU A 77 -10.78 10.09 40.06
N SER A 78 -10.87 10.65 38.86
CA SER A 78 -12.13 10.98 38.20
C SER A 78 -12.87 9.73 37.70
N ASP A 79 -14.09 9.92 37.19
CA ASP A 79 -14.71 8.95 36.30
C ASP A 79 -13.86 8.73 35.03
N LYS A 80 -14.06 7.57 34.40
CA LYS A 80 -13.29 7.16 33.21
C LYS A 80 -13.98 7.63 31.92
N ALA A 81 -13.21 8.24 31.05
CA ALA A 81 -13.56 8.45 29.66
C ALA A 81 -12.92 7.38 28.78
N PHE A 82 -13.52 7.09 27.63
CA PHE A 82 -13.02 6.08 26.70
C PHE A 82 -12.62 6.73 25.37
N VAL A 83 -11.48 6.31 24.83
CA VAL A 83 -11.06 6.70 23.48
C VAL A 83 -10.48 5.51 22.74
N ARG A 84 -10.98 5.26 21.53
CA ARG A 84 -10.47 4.18 20.66
C ARG A 84 -9.57 4.77 19.58
N THR A 85 -8.30 4.38 19.60
CA THR A 85 -7.26 4.86 18.69
C THR A 85 -7.46 4.40 17.26
N ALA A 86 -6.94 5.16 16.28
CA ALA A 86 -7.04 4.81 14.87
C ALA A 86 -6.51 3.38 14.60
N PRO A 87 -7.04 2.67 13.60
CA PRO A 87 -6.57 1.33 13.28
C PRO A 87 -5.08 1.29 13.02
N CYS A 88 -4.46 0.14 13.26
CA CYS A 88 -3.06 -0.05 12.89
C CYS A 88 -2.87 -0.03 11.38
N MET A 89 -1.68 0.43 10.95
CA MET A 89 -1.31 0.38 9.54
C MET A 89 -1.28 -1.07 9.04
N PRO A 90 -1.73 -1.34 7.80
CA PRO A 90 -1.66 -2.66 7.21
C PRO A 90 -0.23 -3.21 7.17
N GLN A 91 -0.07 -4.51 7.41
CA GLN A 91 1.21 -5.21 7.39
C GLN A 91 1.31 -6.15 6.19
N ASN A 92 2.54 -6.57 5.85
CA ASN A 92 2.83 -7.52 4.76
C ASN A 92 2.17 -7.16 3.43
N VAL A 93 2.29 -5.89 3.03
CA VAL A 93 1.77 -5.43 1.74
C VAL A 93 2.57 -6.09 0.62
N SER A 94 1.87 -6.84 -0.23
CA SER A 94 2.41 -7.52 -1.40
C SER A 94 1.67 -7.06 -2.66
N VAL A 95 2.37 -7.11 -3.79
CA VAL A 95 1.86 -6.57 -5.05
C VAL A 95 2.17 -7.53 -6.18
N GLU A 96 1.13 -7.99 -6.86
CA GLU A 96 1.19 -8.82 -8.06
C GLU A 96 0.87 -7.95 -9.27
N SER A 97 1.84 -7.75 -10.18
CA SER A 97 1.62 -6.97 -11.40
C SER A 97 1.16 -7.87 -12.54
N ARG A 98 0.03 -7.53 -13.16
CA ARG A 98 -0.59 -8.24 -14.30
C ARG A 98 -0.61 -7.33 -15.52
N CYS A 99 0.58 -7.11 -16.08
CA CYS A 99 0.73 -6.21 -17.23
C CYS A 99 -0.12 -6.62 -18.44
N ALA A 100 -0.28 -7.93 -18.72
CA ALA A 100 -1.13 -8.40 -19.82
C ALA A 100 -2.60 -7.99 -19.68
N GLU A 101 -3.08 -7.84 -18.44
CA GLU A 101 -4.44 -7.40 -18.10
C GLU A 101 -4.52 -5.88 -17.87
N GLY A 102 -3.39 -5.17 -17.90
CA GLY A 102 -3.33 -3.75 -17.50
C GLY A 102 -3.72 -3.53 -16.03
N ALA A 103 -3.47 -4.52 -15.16
CA ALA A 103 -3.94 -4.53 -13.78
C ALA A 103 -2.81 -4.84 -12.79
N MET A 104 -3.02 -4.48 -11.53
CA MET A 104 -2.21 -4.96 -10.41
C MET A 104 -3.10 -5.30 -9.23
N VAL A 105 -2.75 -6.38 -8.54
CA VAL A 105 -3.44 -6.82 -7.34
C VAL A 105 -2.54 -6.52 -6.15
N VAL A 106 -3.05 -5.71 -5.22
CA VAL A 106 -2.40 -5.37 -3.96
C VAL A 106 -3.09 -6.17 -2.87
N SER A 107 -2.32 -6.85 -2.02
CA SER A 107 -2.83 -7.62 -0.89
C SER A 107 -2.05 -7.33 0.39
N TRP A 108 -2.68 -7.53 1.54
CA TRP A 108 -2.11 -7.24 2.86
C TRP A 108 -2.63 -8.20 3.93
N SER A 109 -1.99 -8.21 5.11
CA SER A 109 -2.46 -8.97 6.26
C SER A 109 -3.82 -8.49 6.76
N PRO A 110 -4.73 -9.38 7.19
CA PRO A 110 -6.00 -9.00 7.80
C PRO A 110 -5.83 -8.05 8.98
N ASN A 111 -6.69 -7.03 9.07
CA ASN A 111 -6.77 -6.14 10.23
C ASN A 111 -8.23 -6.09 10.72
N PRO A 112 -8.56 -6.79 11.83
CA PRO A 112 -9.94 -6.85 12.33
C PRO A 112 -10.45 -5.53 12.93
N ASP A 113 -9.57 -4.56 13.21
CA ASP A 113 -9.95 -3.24 13.69
C ASP A 113 -10.35 -2.29 12.54
N ALA A 114 -10.05 -2.63 11.29
CA ALA A 114 -10.38 -1.82 10.12
C ALA A 114 -11.75 -2.20 9.54
N GLN A 115 -12.54 -1.20 9.14
CA GLN A 115 -13.79 -1.39 8.40
C GLN A 115 -13.52 -1.56 6.90
N TYR A 116 -12.56 -0.81 6.37
CA TYR A 116 -12.11 -0.90 4.98
C TYR A 116 -10.70 -0.33 4.83
N PHE A 117 -10.15 -0.43 3.61
CA PHE A 117 -8.79 -0.02 3.29
C PHE A 117 -8.75 0.90 2.07
N HIS A 118 -7.84 1.87 2.10
CA HIS A 118 -7.47 2.72 0.97
C HIS A 118 -6.10 2.30 0.46
N VAL A 119 -5.99 2.09 -0.85
CA VAL A 119 -4.74 1.81 -1.55
C VAL A 119 -4.41 3.00 -2.44
N ALA A 120 -3.18 3.49 -2.36
CA ALA A 120 -2.64 4.50 -3.27
C ALA A 120 -1.41 3.94 -3.98
N ALA A 121 -1.36 4.09 -5.31
CA ALA A 121 -0.21 3.74 -6.13
C ALA A 121 0.29 4.99 -6.87
N VAL A 122 1.56 5.31 -6.69
CA VAL A 122 2.22 6.47 -7.32
C VAL A 122 3.25 5.96 -8.32
N SER A 123 3.04 6.26 -9.60
CA SER A 123 3.99 5.88 -10.65
C SER A 123 5.25 6.75 -10.63
N ASN A 124 6.30 6.29 -11.30
CA ASN A 124 7.52 7.08 -11.53
C ASN A 124 7.28 8.34 -12.40
N THR A 125 6.14 8.43 -13.10
CA THR A 125 5.74 9.62 -13.85
C THR A 125 4.93 10.61 -13.00
N GLY A 126 4.63 10.26 -11.75
CA GLY A 126 3.82 11.06 -10.83
C GLY A 126 2.32 10.80 -10.90
N ALA A 127 1.85 9.98 -11.84
CA ALA A 127 0.44 9.56 -11.88
C ALA A 127 0.05 8.81 -10.60
N ARG A 128 -1.10 9.18 -10.02
CA ARG A 128 -1.64 8.59 -8.78
C ARG A 128 -2.91 7.81 -9.08
N LEU A 129 -2.94 6.57 -8.61
CA LEU A 129 -4.06 5.64 -8.79
C LEU A 129 -4.53 5.19 -7.41
N TYR A 130 -5.83 4.92 -7.29
CA TYR A 130 -6.46 4.59 -6.02
C TYR A 130 -7.40 3.40 -6.14
N CYS A 131 -7.54 2.64 -5.07
CA CYS A 131 -8.49 1.54 -4.96
C CYS A 131 -8.94 1.40 -3.50
N ASN A 132 -10.22 1.08 -3.28
CA ASN A 132 -10.78 0.88 -1.95
C ASN A 132 -11.35 -0.54 -1.86
N SER A 133 -11.17 -1.20 -0.72
CA SER A 133 -11.69 -2.55 -0.49
C SER A 133 -11.97 -2.79 0.99
N SER A 134 -13.05 -3.49 1.30
CA SER A 134 -13.30 -4.05 2.64
C SER A 134 -12.67 -5.43 2.85
N SER A 135 -12.14 -6.03 1.78
CA SER A 135 -11.37 -7.28 1.83
C SER A 135 -9.89 -7.00 2.07
N THR A 136 -9.06 -8.04 2.11
CA THR A 136 -7.59 -7.96 2.28
C THR A 136 -6.84 -7.80 0.97
N LYS A 137 -7.54 -7.44 -0.11
CA LYS A 137 -6.99 -7.24 -1.44
C LYS A 137 -7.75 -6.17 -2.22
N CYS A 138 -7.04 -5.47 -3.10
CA CYS A 138 -7.57 -4.47 -4.02
C CYS A 138 -6.94 -4.64 -5.40
N THR A 139 -7.74 -4.47 -6.45
CA THR A 139 -7.24 -4.49 -7.83
C THR A 139 -7.30 -3.09 -8.42
N ILE A 140 -6.15 -2.57 -8.82
CA ILE A 140 -6.06 -1.32 -9.60
C ILE A 140 -5.99 -1.71 -11.07
N ASN A 141 -6.80 -1.07 -11.90
CA ASN A 141 -6.88 -1.31 -13.34
C ASN A 141 -6.33 -0.12 -14.12
N ASN A 142 -6.23 -0.27 -15.45
CA ASN A 142 -5.77 0.76 -16.39
C ASN A 142 -4.33 1.22 -16.11
N LEU A 143 -3.46 0.30 -15.72
CA LEU A 143 -2.05 0.57 -15.45
C LEU A 143 -1.22 0.43 -16.73
N PRO A 144 -0.49 1.48 -17.15
CA PRO A 144 0.49 1.34 -18.21
C PRO A 144 1.65 0.42 -17.79
N CYS A 145 2.01 -0.49 -18.70
CA CYS A 145 3.16 -1.39 -18.54
C CYS A 145 4.50 -0.66 -18.71
N GLY A 146 5.56 -1.21 -18.12
CA GLY A 146 6.90 -0.63 -18.13
C GLY A 146 7.12 0.52 -17.15
N GLN A 147 6.13 0.85 -16.32
CA GLN A 147 6.25 1.83 -15.24
C GLN A 147 6.53 1.16 -13.89
N SER A 148 7.19 1.90 -13.00
CA SER A 148 7.37 1.51 -11.60
C SER A 148 6.42 2.28 -10.70
N TYR A 149 5.91 1.62 -9.68
CA TYR A 149 4.90 2.15 -8.77
C TYR A 149 5.37 1.99 -7.32
N ASN A 150 5.12 3.02 -6.52
CA ASN A 150 5.20 3.01 -5.07
C ASN A 150 3.79 2.90 -4.51
N ILE A 151 3.52 1.84 -3.75
CA ILE A 151 2.20 1.50 -3.25
C ILE A 151 2.17 1.64 -1.74
N THR A 152 1.14 2.31 -1.24
CA THR A 152 0.84 2.41 0.19
C THR A 152 -0.60 2.02 0.45
N VAL A 153 -0.84 1.42 1.62
CA VAL A 153 -2.18 1.03 2.07
C VAL A 153 -2.46 1.67 3.42
N LEU A 154 -3.68 2.15 3.61
CA LEU A 154 -4.20 2.74 4.83
C LEU A 154 -5.37 1.89 5.32
N SER A 155 -5.44 1.65 6.62
CA SER A 155 -6.62 1.09 7.29
C SER A 155 -7.55 2.22 7.68
N VAL A 156 -8.86 2.02 7.55
CA VAL A 156 -9.85 3.04 7.91
C VAL A 156 -10.91 2.46 8.83
N ARG A 157 -11.28 3.23 9.85
CA ARG A 157 -12.41 2.96 10.74
C ARG A 157 -13.09 4.27 11.09
N ASP A 158 -14.40 4.31 10.88
CA ASP A 158 -15.21 5.51 11.08
C ASP A 158 -14.66 6.67 10.22
N ALA A 159 -14.23 7.77 10.84
CA ALA A 159 -13.63 8.92 10.15
C ALA A 159 -12.09 9.02 10.31
N CYS A 160 -11.44 8.00 10.90
CA CYS A 160 -9.98 8.01 11.10
C CYS A 160 -9.26 7.03 10.18
N GLU A 161 -8.16 7.51 9.59
CA GLU A 161 -7.20 6.69 8.85
C GLU A 161 -6.01 6.33 9.73
N SER A 162 -5.42 5.16 9.46
CA SER A 162 -4.14 4.77 10.03
C SER A 162 -2.99 5.59 9.43
N LYS A 163 -1.79 5.41 9.97
CA LYS A 163 -0.57 5.75 9.22
C LYS A 163 -0.48 4.90 7.94
N PRO A 164 0.19 5.37 6.88
CA PRO A 164 0.46 4.56 5.70
C PRO A 164 1.31 3.33 6.02
N SER A 165 1.05 2.21 5.34
CA SER A 165 1.91 1.03 5.38
C SER A 165 3.34 1.34 4.91
N ALA A 166 4.26 0.40 5.14
CA ALA A 166 5.53 0.41 4.42
C ALA A 166 5.29 0.46 2.90
N VAL A 167 6.14 1.19 2.18
CA VAL A 167 6.01 1.36 0.73
C VAL A 167 6.36 0.04 0.03
N ALA A 168 5.39 -0.58 -0.62
CA ALA A 168 5.62 -1.70 -1.51
C ALA A 168 5.99 -1.17 -2.90
N LYS A 169 7.11 -1.62 -3.45
CA LYS A 169 7.56 -1.23 -4.79
C LYS A 169 7.27 -2.36 -5.76
N THR A 170 6.75 -2.01 -6.93
CA THR A 170 6.63 -2.97 -8.04
C THR A 170 6.98 -2.30 -9.36
N SER A 171 7.42 -3.10 -10.30
CA SER A 171 7.60 -2.68 -11.70
C SER A 171 6.64 -3.51 -12.55
N SER A 172 5.79 -2.84 -13.31
CA SER A 172 5.04 -3.50 -14.36
C SER A 172 6.04 -3.96 -15.42
N GLY A 173 6.06 -5.26 -15.71
CA GLY A 173 6.91 -5.79 -16.78
C GLY A 173 6.68 -5.05 -18.09
N LYS A 174 7.67 -5.03 -18.98
CA LYS A 174 7.43 -4.56 -20.35
C LYS A 174 6.55 -5.59 -21.06
N LEU A 175 5.60 -5.15 -21.88
CA LEU A 175 4.93 -6.03 -22.84
C LEU A 175 6.03 -6.56 -23.78
N GLN A 176 6.46 -7.79 -23.58
CA GLN A 176 7.35 -8.45 -24.52
C GLN A 176 6.50 -8.97 -25.68
N SER A 177 6.48 -8.24 -26.79
CA SER A 177 5.95 -8.74 -28.06
C SER A 177 6.94 -9.73 -28.67
N THR A 178 7.23 -10.84 -27.97
CA THR A 178 8.03 -11.90 -28.56
C THR A 178 7.09 -12.75 -29.41
N ALA A 179 6.96 -12.39 -30.69
CA ALA A 179 6.32 -13.26 -31.67
C ALA A 179 7.10 -14.60 -31.69
N LYS A 180 6.49 -15.67 -31.17
CA LYS A 180 7.05 -17.01 -31.27
C LYS A 180 6.78 -17.52 -32.68
N PHE A 181 7.77 -17.39 -33.55
CA PHE A 181 7.71 -17.97 -34.88
C PHE A 181 8.11 -19.45 -34.82
N THR A 182 7.19 -20.37 -35.08
CA THR A 182 7.52 -21.78 -35.31
C THR A 182 7.93 -21.95 -36.78
N VAL A 183 9.17 -22.38 -37.03
CA VAL A 183 9.60 -22.76 -38.39
C VAL A 183 8.87 -24.05 -38.77
N GLN A 184 8.01 -24.01 -39.80
CA GLN A 184 7.28 -25.20 -40.23
C GLN A 184 8.06 -26.03 -41.25
N LYS A 185 8.73 -25.36 -42.20
CA LYS A 185 9.53 -26.02 -43.22
C LYS A 185 10.77 -25.20 -43.55
N LEU A 186 11.88 -25.91 -43.75
CA LEU A 186 13.14 -25.39 -44.26
C LEU A 186 13.38 -26.03 -45.62
N TYR A 187 13.44 -25.23 -46.68
CA TYR A 187 13.78 -25.72 -48.01
C TYR A 187 15.22 -25.33 -48.36
N LEU A 188 15.97 -26.29 -48.91
CA LEU A 188 17.34 -26.13 -49.37
C LEU A 188 17.35 -26.13 -50.90
N PHE A 189 17.96 -25.12 -51.52
CA PHE A 189 18.14 -25.08 -52.97
C PHE A 189 19.60 -24.76 -53.32
N ILE A 190 20.15 -25.52 -54.28
CA ILE A 190 21.49 -25.31 -54.82
C ILE A 190 21.35 -24.83 -56.26
N TRP A 191 21.86 -23.64 -56.56
CA TRP A 191 21.87 -23.09 -57.92
C TRP A 191 23.21 -22.42 -58.18
N ASN A 192 23.87 -22.78 -59.29
CA ASN A 192 25.23 -22.35 -59.63
C ASN A 192 26.25 -22.49 -58.47
N GLY A 193 26.16 -23.59 -57.70
CA GLY A 193 27.07 -23.88 -56.59
C GLY A 193 26.82 -23.10 -55.30
N ILE A 194 25.75 -22.28 -55.23
CA ILE A 194 25.40 -21.50 -54.04
C ILE A 194 24.25 -22.15 -53.28
N ILE A 195 24.45 -22.39 -51.98
CA ILE A 195 23.41 -22.92 -51.07
C ILE A 195 22.49 -21.77 -50.63
N ASN A 196 21.19 -21.92 -50.87
CA ASN A 196 20.17 -20.99 -50.40
C ASN A 196 19.21 -21.70 -49.44
N PHE A 197 18.82 -21.01 -48.38
CA PHE A 197 17.81 -21.45 -47.42
C PHE A 197 16.54 -20.62 -47.57
N VAL A 198 15.39 -21.29 -47.59
CA VAL A 198 14.08 -20.66 -47.52
C VAL A 198 13.37 -21.12 -46.25
N HIS A 199 13.07 -20.17 -45.37
CA HIS A 199 12.30 -20.40 -44.16
C HIS A 199 10.84 -20.06 -44.41
N VAL A 200 9.94 -21.00 -44.12
CA VAL A 200 8.50 -20.78 -44.14
C VAL A 200 7.99 -20.64 -42.71
N TYR A 201 7.40 -19.50 -42.42
CA TYR A 201 6.75 -19.19 -41.15
C TYR A 201 5.24 -19.19 -41.34
N GLN A 202 4.48 -19.65 -40.34
CA GLN A 202 3.03 -19.57 -40.36
C GLN A 202 2.59 -18.40 -39.46
N GLU A 203 2.13 -17.31 -40.06
CA GLU A 203 1.26 -16.34 -39.39
C GLU A 203 -0.14 -16.51 -39.98
N THR A 204 -1.17 -16.29 -39.19
CA THR A 204 -2.57 -16.33 -39.63
C THR A 204 -2.74 -15.59 -40.96
N ARG A 205 -2.87 -16.37 -42.05
CA ARG A 205 -3.13 -15.99 -43.45
C ARG A 205 -2.04 -15.28 -44.26
N LEU A 206 -0.76 -15.25 -43.84
CA LEU A 206 0.32 -14.71 -44.68
C LEU A 206 1.56 -15.63 -44.70
N LEU A 207 2.08 -15.90 -45.90
CA LEU A 207 3.33 -16.64 -46.14
C LEU A 207 4.48 -15.64 -46.25
N SER A 208 5.41 -15.66 -45.30
CA SER A 208 6.64 -14.87 -45.36
C SER A 208 7.81 -15.73 -45.85
N ILE A 209 8.49 -15.30 -46.93
CA ILE A 209 9.66 -15.99 -47.50
C ILE A 209 10.90 -15.14 -47.21
N PHE A 210 11.91 -15.75 -46.58
CA PHE A 210 13.21 -15.11 -46.36
C PHE A 210 14.27 -15.76 -47.25
N ARG A 211 15.02 -14.95 -48.00
CA ARG A 211 16.21 -15.38 -48.73
C ARG A 211 17.45 -14.96 -47.94
N MET A 212 18.24 -15.93 -47.49
CA MET A 212 19.53 -15.69 -46.84
C MET A 212 20.67 -16.07 -47.78
N LYS A 213 21.57 -15.12 -48.05
CA LYS A 213 22.84 -15.37 -48.76
C LYS A 213 23.93 -15.58 -47.71
N MET A 214 24.48 -16.78 -47.61
CA MET A 214 25.61 -17.07 -46.70
C MET A 214 26.93 -17.02 -47.47
N ASN A 215 27.90 -16.27 -46.93
CA ASN A 215 29.30 -16.32 -47.36
C ASN A 215 30.14 -17.02 -46.29
N HIS A 216 31.42 -17.32 -46.57
CA HIS A 216 32.36 -17.97 -45.64
C HIS A 216 32.54 -17.28 -44.26
N LYS A 217 31.93 -16.12 -44.03
CA LYS A 217 31.92 -15.35 -42.77
C LYS A 217 30.54 -15.19 -42.10
N GLY A 218 29.48 -15.81 -42.62
CA GLY A 218 28.10 -15.71 -42.07
C GLY A 218 27.05 -15.10 -43.03
N ILE A 219 25.88 -14.74 -42.48
CA ILE A 219 24.72 -14.20 -43.22
C ILE A 219 25.06 -12.81 -43.79
N SER A 220 25.01 -12.67 -45.11
CA SER A 220 25.39 -11.43 -45.81
C SER A 220 24.20 -10.51 -46.10
N GLU A 221 23.02 -11.04 -46.42
CA GLU A 221 21.84 -10.24 -46.80
C GLU A 221 20.53 -10.97 -46.44
N ARG A 222 19.52 -10.22 -45.99
CA ARG A 222 18.14 -10.66 -45.74
C ARG A 222 17.23 -9.91 -46.69
N PHE A 223 16.49 -10.63 -47.53
CA PHE A 223 15.44 -10.05 -48.38
C PHE A 223 14.07 -10.51 -47.89
N ASP A 224 13.18 -9.56 -47.67
CA ASP A 224 11.80 -9.79 -47.26
C ASP A 224 10.89 -9.75 -48.50
N TYR A 225 10.15 -10.82 -48.77
CA TYR A 225 9.11 -10.84 -49.79
C TYR A 225 7.77 -11.17 -49.14
N ILE A 226 6.80 -10.26 -49.29
CA ILE A 226 5.39 -10.50 -48.99
C ILE A 226 4.75 -10.98 -50.30
N LEU A 227 4.32 -12.24 -50.35
CA LEU A 227 3.42 -12.70 -51.41
C LEU A 227 1.99 -12.46 -50.92
N LEU A 228 1.27 -11.57 -51.61
CA LEU A 228 -0.18 -11.38 -51.47
C LEU A 228 -0.94 -12.54 -52.12
#